data_AF-K1RWY7-F1
#
_entry.id   AF-K1RWY7-F1
#
_cell.length_a   1.000
_cell.length_b   1.000
_cell.length_c   1.000
_cell.angle_alpha   90.00
_cell.angle_beta   90.00
_cell.angle_gamma   90.00
#
_symmetry.space_group_name_H-M   'P 1'
#
loop_
_entity.id
_entity.type
_entity.pdbx_description
1 polymer ?
#
loop_
_entity_poly.entity_id
_entity_poly.type
_entity_poly.pdbx_seq_one_letter_code
_entity_poly.pdbx_strand_id
1 'polypeptide(L)' 'MQDNTIQNRTNPFFVPYNTPHDTVPFERIRLEDYEPAFMEGIRRDDEATDKVVNDPAEPTFENTI' A
#
# COMPACT_ATOMS: atom_id res chain seq x y z
N MET A 1 35.34 -5.66 9.38
CA MET A 1 35.09 -5.66 7.92
C MET A 1 33.59 -5.69 7.73
N GLN A 2 33.10 -4.80 6.87
CA GLN A 2 31.71 -4.61 6.40
C GLN A 2 30.72 -4.01 7.42
N ASP A 3 30.64 -2.68 7.37
CA ASP A 3 29.51 -1.89 7.88
C ASP A 3 28.23 -2.34 7.16
N ASN A 4 27.32 -2.96 7.91
CA ASN A 4 26.02 -3.38 7.40
C ASN A 4 25.08 -2.16 7.37
N THR A 5 25.30 -1.25 6.43
CA THR A 5 24.32 -0.20 6.13
C THR A 5 23.03 -0.86 5.67
N ILE A 6 22.03 -0.89 6.56
CA ILE A 6 20.64 -1.18 6.19
C ILE A 6 20.25 -0.09 5.19
N GLN A 7 20.36 -0.42 3.90
CA GLN A 7 19.85 0.43 2.84
C GLN A 7 18.34 0.53 3.04
N ASN A 8 17.87 1.72 3.38
CA ASN A 8 16.47 2.00 3.67
C ASN A 8 15.67 1.97 2.35
N ARG A 9 15.48 0.78 1.78
CA ARG A 9 14.71 0.56 0.55
C ARG A 9 13.23 0.78 0.87
N THR A 10 12.58 1.67 0.12
CA THR A 10 11.12 1.78 0.16
C THR A 10 10.49 0.56 -0.50
N ASN A 11 9.53 -0.08 0.19
CA ASN A 11 8.77 -1.20 -0.35
C ASN A 11 8.04 -0.74 -1.65
N PRO A 12 8.23 -1.42 -2.79
CA PRO A 12 7.64 -1.01 -4.07
C PRO A 12 6.12 -0.91 -4.05
N PHE A 13 5.42 -1.68 -3.20
CA PHE A 13 3.97 -1.65 -3.08
C PHE A 13 3.43 -0.36 -2.41
N PHE A 14 4.29 0.47 -1.82
CA PHE A 14 3.88 1.70 -1.14
C PHE A 14 3.95 2.96 -1.99
N VAL A 15 4.43 2.85 -3.23
CA VAL A 15 4.64 3.99 -4.13
C VAL A 15 4.07 3.70 -5.52
N PRO A 16 3.68 4.74 -6.28
CA PRO A 16 3.32 4.56 -7.69
C PRO A 16 4.46 3.92 -8.49
N TYR A 17 4.14 2.99 -9.39
CA TYR A 17 5.16 2.23 -10.13
C TYR A 17 5.90 3.06 -11.17
N ASN A 18 5.23 4.02 -11.81
CA ASN A 18 5.78 4.88 -12.86
C ASN A 18 6.47 4.10 -14.00
N THR A 19 6.05 2.86 -14.19
CA THR A 19 6.41 2.03 -15.36
C THR A 19 5.46 2.38 -16.51
N PRO A 20 5.80 2.04 -17.77
CA PRO A 20 4.83 2.15 -18.85
C PRO A 20 3.54 1.40 -18.51
N HIS A 21 2.41 2.09 -18.62
CA HIS A 21 1.08 1.60 -18.27
C HIS A 21 0.91 1.15 -16.80
N ASP A 22 1.74 1.67 -15.86
CA ASP A 22 1.69 1.31 -14.43
C ASP A 22 1.74 -0.21 -14.18
N THR A 23 2.49 -0.91 -15.04
CA THR A 23 2.77 -2.33 -14.92
C THR A 23 3.63 -2.67 -13.70
N VAL A 24 3.46 -3.86 -13.15
CA VAL A 24 4.17 -4.29 -11.94
C VAL A 24 5.69 -4.38 -12.19
N PRO A 25 6.53 -3.69 -11.40
CA PRO A 25 7.98 -3.73 -11.52
C PRO A 25 8.56 -4.96 -10.80
N PHE A 26 8.36 -6.16 -11.37
CA PHE A 26 8.77 -7.44 -10.78
C PHE A 26 10.26 -7.49 -10.40
N GLU A 27 11.10 -6.74 -11.10
CA GLU A 27 12.55 -6.64 -10.84
C GLU A 27 12.89 -5.93 -9.52
N ARG A 28 11.96 -5.15 -8.96
CA ARG A 28 12.15 -4.38 -7.72
C ARG A 28 11.57 -5.07 -6.49
N ILE A 29 10.63 -5.99 -6.70
CA ILE A 29 9.89 -6.69 -5.64
C ILE A 29 10.74 -7.86 -5.13
N ARG A 30 10.86 -7.96 -3.80
CA ARG A 30 11.50 -9.09 -3.12
C ARG A 30 10.53 -9.77 -2.18
N LEU A 31 10.85 -10.99 -1.75
CA LEU A 31 9.99 -11.76 -0.85
C LEU A 31 9.68 -11.01 0.47
N GLU A 32 10.67 -10.30 1.00
CA GLU A 32 10.57 -9.48 2.22
C GLU A 32 9.60 -8.29 2.11
N ASP A 33 9.15 -7.92 0.89
CA ASP A 33 8.19 -6.83 0.71
C ASP A 33 6.75 -7.26 0.97
N TYR A 34 6.42 -8.55 0.82
CA TYR A 34 5.04 -9.01 0.80
C TYR A 34 4.34 -8.88 2.14
N GLU A 35 4.93 -9.41 3.22
CA GLU A 35 4.31 -9.39 4.54
C GLU A 35 4.04 -7.95 5.02
N PRO A 36 5.02 -7.01 4.98
CA PRO A 36 4.75 -5.62 5.32
C PRO A 36 3.69 -4.97 4.42
N ALA A 37 3.68 -5.31 3.13
CA ALA A 37 2.72 -4.75 2.19
C ALA A 37 1.29 -5.23 2.45
N PHE A 38 1.10 -6.51 2.76
CA PHE A 38 -0.21 -7.05 3.14
C PHE A 38 -0.71 -6.45 4.45
N MET A 39 0.14 -6.39 5.48
CA MET A 39 -0.26 -5.83 6.78
C MET A 39 -0.65 -4.35 6.67
N GLU A 40 0.10 -3.56 5.91
CA GLU A 40 -0.23 -2.16 5.66
C GLU A 40 -1.47 -2.01 4.76
N GLY A 41 -1.66 -2.91 3.79
CA GLY A 41 -2.88 -2.97 2.97
C GLY A 41 -4.13 -3.19 3.82
N ILE A 42 -4.12 -4.19 4.70
CA ILE A 42 -5.22 -4.48 5.64
C ILE A 42 -5.50 -3.26 6.53
N ARG A 43 -4.45 -2.66 7.12
CA ARG A 43 -4.61 -1.48 7.99
C ARG A 43 -5.26 -0.29 7.27
N ARG A 44 -4.88 -0.04 6.01
CA ARG A 44 -5.46 1.04 5.19
C ARG A 44 -6.90 0.74 4.80
N ASP A 45 -7.21 -0.52 4.51
CA ASP A 45 -8.55 -0.97 4.13
C ASP A 45 -9.53 -0.89 5.30
N ASP A 46 -9.10 -1.31 6.50
CA ASP A 46 -9.85 -1.13 7.75
C ASP A 46 -10.14 0.36 8.01
N GLU A 47 -9.12 1.23 7.88
CA GLU A 47 -9.26 2.67 8.07
C GLU A 47 -10.21 3.31 7.03
N ALA A 48 -10.17 2.86 5.78
CA ALA A 48 -11.07 3.34 4.73
C ALA A 48 -12.51 2.88 4.98
N THR A 49 -12.69 1.61 5.36
CA THR A 49 -14.00 1.03 5.69
C THR A 49 -14.61 1.74 6.90
N ASP A 50 -13.83 1.99 7.94
CA ASP A 50 -14.28 2.72 9.13
C ASP A 50 -14.78 4.14 8.79
N LYS A 51 -14.13 4.82 7.84
CA LYS A 51 -14.58 6.14 7.37
C LYS A 51 -15.92 6.06 6.65
N VAL A 52 -16.14 5.04 5.82
CA VAL A 52 -17.41 4.81 5.11
C VAL A 52 -18.52 4.46 6.10
N VAL A 53 -18.27 3.53 7.03
CA VAL A 53 -19.28 3.06 7.99
C VAL A 53 -19.71 4.14 8.99
N ASN A 54 -18.80 5.05 9.33
CA ASN A 54 -19.07 6.11 10.31
C ASN A 54 -19.33 7.49 9.69
N ASP A 55 -19.52 7.60 8.36
CA ASP A 55 -19.91 8.86 7.73
C ASP A 55 -21.34 9.26 8.20
N PRO A 56 -21.52 10.42 8.87
CA PRO A 56 -22.84 10.87 9.31
C PRO A 56 -23.73 11.42 8.19
N ALA A 57 -23.21 11.64 6.99
CA ALA A 57 -24.00 12.06 5.83
C ALA A 57 -24.97 10.96 5.38
N GLU A 58 -26.02 11.34 4.65
CA GLU A 58 -26.90 10.36 4.01
C GLU A 58 -26.07 9.52 3.01
N PRO A 59 -26.23 8.18 2.98
CA PRO A 59 -25.48 7.35 2.06
C PRO A 59 -25.82 7.67 0.61
N THR A 60 -24.79 7.95 -0.17
CA THR A 60 -24.79 8.24 -1.60
C THR A 60 -23.93 7.20 -2.33
N PHE A 61 -23.94 7.23 -3.65
CA PHE A 61 -23.00 6.41 -4.41
C PHE A 61 -21.56 6.81 -4.04
N GLU A 62 -21.26 8.11 -4.09
CA GLU A 62 -19.91 8.64 -3.96
C GLU A 62 -19.24 8.44 -2.58
N ASN A 63 -20.01 8.37 -1.49
CA ASN A 63 -19.46 8.15 -0.14
C ASN A 63 -19.55 6.68 0.33
N THR A 64 -20.09 5.78 -0.50
CA THR A 64 -20.26 4.36 -0.14
C THR A 64 -19.62 3.40 -1.15
N ILE A 65 -19.64 3.71 -2.45
CA ILE A 65 -19.20 2.85 -3.58
C ILE A 65 -18.24 3.60 -4.51
#